data_AF-X1LC78-F1
#
_entry.id   AF-X1LC78-F1
#
_cell.length_a   1.000
_cell.length_b   1.000
_cell.length_c   1.000
_cell.angle_alpha   90.00
_cell.angle_beta   90.00
_cell.angle_gamma   90.00
#
_symmetry.space_group_name_H-M   'P 1'
#
loop_
_entity.id
_entity.type
_entity.pdbx_description
1 polymer ?
#
loop_
_entity_poly.entity_id
_entity_poly.type
_entity_poly.pdbx_seq_one_letter_code
_entity_poly.pdbx_strand_id
1 'polypeptide(L)'
;AAGDGLCDEEAVLILVNEAPARITDLVKLGVPFDTLDGQIALAMEAAHSIPRILHAGGDATGEHIEITLSNKVRDSRIQVLEDCLATEIVIEKGMTMRVARGSIAGKREK
;
A
#
# COMPACT_ATOMS: atom_id res chain seq x y z
N ALA A 1 -15.02 -17.01 11.85
CA ALA A 1 -13.80 -16.16 11.78
C ALA A 1 -13.85 -15.34 10.49
N ALA A 2 -13.14 -14.21 10.39
CA ALA A 2 -13.30 -13.25 9.28
C ALA A 2 -13.13 -13.84 7.87
N GLY A 3 -12.27 -14.85 7.69
CA GLY A 3 -11.97 -15.44 6.39
C GLY A 3 -12.90 -16.57 5.93
N ASP A 4 -13.90 -16.96 6.74
CA ASP A 4 -14.90 -17.99 6.43
C ASP A 4 -14.36 -19.32 5.85
N GLY A 5 -13.11 -19.69 6.19
CA GLY A 5 -12.46 -20.90 5.68
C GLY A 5 -11.98 -20.82 4.22
N LEU A 6 -12.03 -19.63 3.61
CA LEU A 6 -11.63 -19.39 2.22
C LEU A 6 -10.21 -18.80 2.09
N CYS A 7 -9.53 -18.54 3.20
CA CYS A 7 -8.17 -18.04 3.17
C CYS A 7 -7.18 -19.13 2.74
N ASP A 8 -6.21 -18.74 1.92
CA ASP A 8 -4.95 -19.47 1.78
C ASP A 8 -4.12 -19.24 3.05
N GLU A 9 -3.92 -20.29 3.83
CA GLU A 9 -3.23 -20.21 5.13
C GLU A 9 -1.76 -19.80 4.98
N GLU A 10 -1.08 -20.24 3.92
CA GLU A 10 0.33 -19.89 3.68
C GLU A 10 0.46 -18.39 3.41
N ALA A 11 -0.39 -17.85 2.53
CA ALA A 11 -0.41 -16.42 2.24
C ALA A 11 -0.75 -15.58 3.49
N VAL A 12 -1.69 -16.03 4.32
CA VAL A 12 -2.03 -15.35 5.59
C VAL A 12 -0.85 -15.36 6.55
N LEU A 13 -0.15 -16.48 6.70
CA LEU A 13 1.01 -16.58 7.58
C LEU A 13 2.14 -15.64 7.17
N ILE A 14 2.42 -15.50 5.86
CA ILE A 14 3.39 -14.52 5.35
C ILE A 14 2.94 -13.11 5.73
N LEU A 15 1.70 -12.75 5.40
CA LEU A 15 1.16 -11.41 5.64
C LEU A 15 1.25 -11.01 7.12
N VAL A 16 0.82 -11.86 8.04
CA VAL A 16 0.76 -11.51 9.48
C VAL A 16 2.13 -11.50 10.14
N ASN A 17 3.05 -12.39 9.75
CA ASN A 17 4.38 -12.44 10.33
C ASN A 17 5.29 -11.32 9.82
N GLU A 18 5.12 -10.88 8.57
CA GLU A 18 5.92 -9.79 8.01
C GLU A 18 5.40 -8.39 8.36
N ALA A 19 4.11 -8.25 8.69
CA ALA A 19 3.48 -6.95 8.92
C ALA A 19 4.24 -6.01 9.89
N PRO A 20 4.73 -6.45 11.08
CA PRO A 20 5.45 -5.57 11.99
C PRO A 20 6.72 -4.95 11.38
N ALA A 21 7.46 -5.74 10.58
CA ALA A 21 8.65 -5.27 9.89
C ALA A 21 8.29 -4.25 8.80
N ARG A 22 7.23 -4.51 8.02
CA ARG A 22 6.74 -3.59 6.98
C ARG A 22 6.22 -2.27 7.56
N ILE A 23 5.54 -2.31 8.71
CA ILE A 23 5.12 -1.11 9.44
C ILE A 23 6.34 -0.30 9.90
N THR A 24 7.38 -0.98 10.41
CA THR A 24 8.64 -0.33 10.80
C THR A 24 9.31 0.35 9.59
N ASP A 25 9.24 -0.27 8.41
CA ASP A 25 9.75 0.33 7.16
C ASP A 25 8.98 1.62 6.82
N LEU A 26 7.65 1.64 6.95
CA LEU A 26 6.84 2.85 6.76
C LEU A 26 7.19 3.97 7.74
N VAL A 27 7.39 3.64 9.02
CA VAL A 27 7.85 4.60 10.04
C VAL A 27 9.21 5.21 9.62
N LYS A 28 10.17 4.38 9.20
CA LYS A 28 11.49 4.84 8.73
C LYS A 28 11.40 5.69 7.47
N LEU A 29 10.45 5.40 6.58
CA LEU A 29 10.20 6.20 5.37
C LEU A 29 9.55 7.56 5.69
N GLY A 30 9.02 7.72 6.91
CA GLY A 30 8.50 8.98 7.44
C GLY A 30 6.98 9.06 7.47
N VAL A 31 6.26 7.93 7.40
CA VAL A 31 4.80 7.93 7.54
C VAL A 31 4.44 8.40 8.95
N PRO A 32 3.61 9.46 9.11
CA PRO A 32 3.31 10.05 10.40
C PRO A 32 2.16 9.32 11.10
N PHE A 33 2.40 8.09 11.54
CA PHE A 33 1.39 7.36 12.34
C PHE A 33 1.05 8.13 13.61
N ASP A 34 -0.23 8.10 13.97
CA ASP A 34 -0.79 8.76 15.15
C ASP A 34 -0.15 8.20 16.42
N THR A 35 0.11 9.09 17.37
CA THR A 35 0.76 8.74 18.64
C THR A 35 -0.07 9.18 19.83
N LEU A 36 -0.02 8.41 20.90
CA LEU A 36 -0.53 8.72 22.23
C LEU A 36 0.63 8.56 23.21
N ASP A 37 0.93 9.61 23.98
CA ASP A 37 2.04 9.64 24.95
C ASP A 37 3.40 9.24 24.35
N GLY A 38 3.64 9.62 23.09
CA GLY A 38 4.88 9.34 22.36
C GLY A 38 5.01 7.91 21.83
N GLN A 39 3.98 7.08 21.98
CA GLN A 39 3.92 5.73 21.41
C GLN A 39 2.87 5.69 20.29
N ILE A 40 3.06 4.81 19.32
CA ILE A 40 2.07 4.61 18.24
C ILE A 40 0.73 4.22 18.86
N ALA A 41 -0.31 4.97 18.53
CA ALA A 41 -1.67 4.69 18.96
C ALA A 41 -2.21 3.47 18.20
N LEU A 42 -2.78 2.51 18.94
CA LEU A 42 -3.40 1.32 18.37
C LEU A 42 -4.90 1.35 18.58
N ALA A 43 -5.63 1.14 17.49
CA ALA A 43 -7.07 1.00 17.49
C ALA A 43 -7.51 -0.47 17.36
N MET A 44 -8.75 -0.72 17.77
CA MET A 44 -9.43 -2.00 17.57
C MET A 44 -10.58 -1.79 16.60
N GLU A 45 -10.51 -2.47 15.44
CA GLU A 45 -11.53 -2.40 14.40
C GLU A 45 -12.20 -3.78 14.20
N ALA A 46 -13.13 -3.86 13.24
CA ALA A 46 -13.98 -5.02 13.04
C ALA A 46 -13.17 -6.33 12.90
N ALA A 47 -13.70 -7.40 13.50
CA ALA A 47 -13.14 -8.75 13.51
C ALA A 47 -11.74 -8.92 14.16
N HIS A 48 -11.23 -7.90 14.84
CA HIS A 48 -10.04 -8.00 15.68
C HIS A 48 -10.40 -8.30 17.14
N SER A 49 -9.62 -9.16 17.78
CA SER A 49 -9.77 -9.47 19.21
C SER A 49 -8.85 -8.65 20.12
N ILE A 50 -7.92 -7.90 19.53
CA ILE A 50 -6.97 -7.01 20.22
C ILE A 50 -6.73 -5.72 19.41
N PRO A 51 -6.39 -4.59 20.04
CA PRO A 51 -5.99 -3.38 19.33
C PRO A 51 -4.68 -3.62 18.56
N ARG A 52 -4.71 -3.44 17.23
CA ARG A 52 -3.54 -3.64 16.35
C ARG A 52 -3.61 -2.87 15.04
N ILE A 53 -4.55 -1.94 14.91
CA ILE A 53 -4.68 -1.08 13.74
C ILE A 53 -3.98 0.24 14.02
N LEU A 54 -3.11 0.66 13.11
CA LEU A 54 -2.41 1.93 13.18
C LEU A 54 -3.12 2.92 12.26
N HIS A 55 -3.26 4.14 12.74
CA HIS A 55 -3.81 5.25 11.96
C HIS A 55 -2.76 6.32 11.74
N ALA A 56 -2.96 7.15 10.73
CA ALA A 56 -2.25 8.40 10.52
C ALA A 56 -3.28 9.45 10.11
N GLY A 57 -3.37 10.55 10.86
CA GLY A 57 -4.38 11.58 10.63
C GLY A 57 -5.81 11.08 10.83
N GLY A 58 -6.02 10.11 11.74
CA GLY A 58 -7.31 9.45 11.91
C GLY A 58 -7.66 8.54 10.71
N ASP A 59 -8.75 8.85 10.01
CA ASP A 59 -9.24 8.07 8.87
C ASP A 59 -8.50 8.35 7.55
N ALA A 60 -7.50 9.25 7.56
CA ALA A 60 -6.67 9.62 6.40
C ALA A 60 -5.40 8.77 6.20
N THR A 61 -5.33 7.59 6.82
CA THR A 61 -4.08 6.78 6.85
C THR A 61 -3.55 6.47 5.45
N GLY A 62 -4.45 6.17 4.51
CA GLY A 62 -4.10 5.92 3.11
C GLY A 62 -3.46 7.12 2.41
N GLU A 63 -3.98 8.32 2.63
CA GLU A 63 -3.44 9.57 2.08
C GLU A 63 -2.02 9.82 2.61
N HIS A 64 -1.81 9.68 3.92
CA HIS A 64 -0.49 9.89 4.53
C HIS A 64 0.56 8.90 4.02
N ILE A 65 0.20 7.61 3.85
CA ILE A 65 1.10 6.61 3.27
C ILE A 65 1.40 6.96 1.80
N GLU A 66 0.37 7.26 1.00
CA GLU A 66 0.52 7.59 -0.42
C GLU A 66 1.45 8.79 -0.62
N ILE A 67 1.16 9.92 0.02
CA ILE A 67 1.94 11.15 -0.15
C ILE A 67 3.40 10.93 0.27
N THR A 68 3.62 10.24 1.40
CA THR A 68 4.97 9.96 1.91
C THR A 68 5.78 9.14 0.91
N LEU A 69 5.21 8.02 0.42
CA LEU A 69 5.91 7.14 -0.50
C LEU A 69 6.09 7.78 -1.88
N SER A 70 5.06 8.45 -2.40
CA SER A 70 5.12 9.18 -3.66
C SER A 70 6.21 10.26 -3.64
N ASN A 71 6.36 11.02 -2.55
CA ASN A 71 7.44 11.99 -2.40
C ASN A 71 8.82 11.32 -2.41
N LYS A 72 8.99 10.18 -1.71
CA LYS A 72 10.25 9.42 -1.76
C LYS A 72 10.58 8.92 -3.17
N VAL A 73 9.56 8.53 -3.95
CA VAL A 73 9.73 8.11 -5.34
C VAL A 73 10.12 9.29 -6.23
N ARG A 74 9.52 10.48 -6.04
CA ARG A 74 9.89 11.70 -6.79
C ARG A 74 11.36 12.09 -6.62
N ASP A 75 11.93 11.85 -5.44
CA ASP A 75 13.35 12.11 -5.14
C ASP A 75 14.31 10.99 -5.59
N SER A 76 13.76 9.91 -6.18
CA SER A 76 14.52 8.73 -6.58
C SER A 76 14.86 8.73 -8.08
N ARG A 77 15.52 7.66 -8.55
CA ARG A 77 15.76 7.42 -9.99
C ARG A 77 14.62 6.65 -10.68
N ILE A 78 13.55 6.33 -9.95
CA ILE A 78 12.43 5.57 -10.48
C ILE A 78 11.65 6.46 -11.46
N GLN A 79 11.46 5.99 -12.69
CA GLN A 79 10.64 6.68 -13.67
C GLN A 79 9.16 6.42 -13.38
N VAL A 80 8.43 7.47 -12.99
CA VAL A 80 6.98 7.43 -12.84
C VAL A 80 6.33 7.82 -14.18
N LEU A 81 5.43 6.97 -14.67
CA LEU A 81 4.64 7.21 -15.88
C LEU A 81 3.22 7.59 -15.47
N GLU A 82 2.98 8.88 -15.24
CA GLU A 82 1.63 9.41 -14.97
C GLU A 82 0.75 9.32 -16.24
N ASP A 83 -0.58 9.32 -16.04
CA ASP A 83 -1.59 9.31 -17.11
C ASP A 83 -1.42 8.15 -18.13
N CYS A 84 -0.87 7.02 -17.66
CA CYS A 84 -0.53 5.86 -18.49
C CYS A 84 -1.45 4.68 -18.19
N LEU A 85 -2.21 4.22 -19.19
CA LEU A 85 -3.07 3.04 -19.06
C LEU A 85 -2.33 1.79 -19.52
N ALA A 86 -2.20 0.80 -18.65
CA ALA A 86 -1.79 -0.55 -19.04
C ALA A 86 -2.93 -1.23 -19.82
N THR A 87 -2.70 -1.58 -21.09
CA THR A 87 -3.76 -2.10 -21.99
C THR A 87 -3.65 -3.58 -22.26
N GLU A 88 -2.44 -4.13 -22.26
CA GLU A 88 -2.21 -5.54 -22.61
C GLU A 88 -0.93 -6.04 -21.92
N ILE A 89 -0.93 -7.32 -21.53
CA ILE A 89 0.28 -8.03 -21.13
C ILE A 89 0.75 -8.83 -22.33
N VAL A 90 1.92 -8.51 -22.86
CA VAL A 90 2.48 -9.19 -24.03
C VAL A 90 3.28 -10.40 -23.56
N ILE A 91 2.89 -11.58 -24.04
CA ILE A 91 3.45 -12.87 -23.64
C ILE A 91 4.08 -13.56 -24.86
N GLU A 92 5.32 -14.04 -24.69
CA GLU A 92 6.00 -14.87 -25.69
C GLU A 92 6.49 -16.15 -25.04
N LYS A 93 6.21 -17.30 -25.66
CA LYS A 93 6.62 -18.63 -25.17
C LYS A 93 6.26 -18.89 -23.69
N GLY A 94 5.12 -18.37 -23.25
CA GLY A 94 4.64 -18.50 -21.86
C GLY A 94 5.28 -17.54 -20.85
N MET A 95 6.11 -16.58 -21.30
CA MET A 95 6.74 -15.58 -20.45
C MET A 95 6.20 -14.18 -20.72
N THR A 96 5.95 -13.41 -19.66
CA THR A 96 5.61 -11.99 -19.77
C THR A 96 6.84 -11.20 -20.24
N MET A 97 6.71 -10.53 -21.38
CA MET A 97 7.80 -9.74 -21.97
C MET A 97 7.69 -8.25 -21.65
N ARG A 98 6.47 -7.71 -21.71
CA ARG A 98 6.18 -6.29 -21.45
C ARG A 98 4.70 -6.07 -21.18
N VAL A 99 4.37 -4.88 -20.69
CA VAL A 99 3.01 -4.36 -20.64
C VAL A 99 2.87 -3.31 -21.74
N ALA A 100 1.92 -3.48 -22.66
CA ALA A 100 1.56 -2.46 -23.62
C ALA A 100 0.83 -1.32 -22.91
N ARG A 101 1.04 -0.09 -23.40
CA ARG A 101 0.51 1.12 -22.79
C ARG A 101 -0.23 2.01 -23.78
N GLY A 102 -1.33 2.59 -23.33
CA GLY A 102 -2.04 3.69 -23.97
C GLY A 102 -1.87 4.98 -23.19
N SER A 103 -2.16 6.11 -23.84
CA SER A 103 -2.34 7.40 -23.18
C SER A 103 -3.80 7.56 -22.77
N ILE A 104 -4.04 8.08 -21.57
CA ILE A 104 -5.38 8.48 -21.14
C ILE A 104 -5.64 9.87 -21.74
N ALA A 105 -6.37 9.95 -22.85
CA ALA A 105 -6.77 11.24 -23.41
C ALA A 105 -7.97 11.82 -22.62
N GLY A 106 -7.76 12.88 -21.83
CA GLY A 106 -8.89 13.61 -21.23
C GLY A 106 -8.55 14.68 -20.17
N LYS A 107 -8.61 15.95 -20.59
CA LYS A 107 -8.85 17.21 -19.85
C LYS A 107 -8.84 17.18 -18.31
N ARG A 108 -7.88 17.88 -17.70
CA ARG A 108 -8.09 18.54 -16.40
C ARG A 108 -8.89 19.83 -16.65
N GLU A 109 -10.22 19.77 -16.61
CA GLU A 109 -11.02 20.97 -16.31
C GLU A 109 -10.93 21.21 -14.79
N LYS A 110 -10.54 22.43 -14.42
CA LYS A 110 -10.64 22.95 -13.05
C LYS A 110 -12.08 23.27 -12.73
#